data_AF-A0A9D4AR14-F1
#
_entry.id   AF-A0A9D4AR14-F1
#
_cell.length_a   1.000
_cell.length_b   1.000
_cell.length_c   1.000
_cell.angle_alpha   90.00
_cell.angle_beta   90.00
_cell.angle_gamma   90.00
#
_symmetry.space_group_name_H-M   'P 1'
#
loop_
_entity.id
_entity.type
_entity.pdbx_description
1 polymer ?
#
loop_
_entity_poly.entity_id
_entity_poly.type
_entity_poly.pdbx_seq_one_letter_code
_entity_poly.pdbx_strand_id
1 'polypeptide(L)'
;MPVLRENVLFGMGNPLLDICAVVDKDFLDKYGLKPNDQILAEDKHKEMFEELVKKFNVEYHAGGSTQNSVKVAQWMIESPYKAATFFGCIGTDKFGAILKKKTEEAHVDAHYYEQSDEPTGTCAACITGDNRSLVAHLAAANCYNKEKHLDLEKNWKLVEKAKVYYIA
;
A
#
# COMPACT_ATOMS: atom_id res chain seq x y z
N MET A 1 3.48 21.06 25.02
CA MET A 1 4.27 20.13 24.18
C MET A 1 4.67 20.87 22.91
N PRO A 2 5.84 20.60 22.30
CA PRO A 2 6.18 21.19 21.01
C PRO A 2 5.15 20.78 19.96
N VAL A 3 4.69 21.74 19.17
CA VAL A 3 3.73 21.52 18.07
C VAL A 3 4.47 20.82 16.93
N LEU A 4 4.01 19.63 16.55
CA LEU A 4 4.54 18.92 15.38
C LEU A 4 4.26 19.72 14.10
N ARG A 5 5.14 19.58 13.10
CA ARG A 5 5.02 20.24 11.80
C ARG A 5 4.66 19.22 10.73
N GLU A 6 4.14 19.68 9.60
CA GLU A 6 3.99 18.86 8.40
C GLU A 6 5.34 18.22 8.01
N ASN A 7 5.27 17.01 7.45
CA ASN A 7 6.40 16.22 6.96
C ASN A 7 7.46 15.88 8.03
N VAL A 8 7.09 15.80 9.32
CA VAL A 8 8.01 15.43 10.42
C VAL A 8 8.37 13.94 10.43
N LEU A 9 7.49 13.07 9.92
CA LEU A 9 7.72 11.65 9.72
C LEU A 9 7.79 11.36 8.21
N PHE A 10 8.86 10.72 7.76
CA PHE A 10 8.98 10.26 6.38
C PHE A 10 8.98 8.73 6.33
N GLY A 11 8.17 8.17 5.45
CA GLY A 11 8.28 6.76 5.07
C GLY A 11 8.31 6.58 3.57
N MET A 12 8.96 5.51 3.13
CA MET A 12 8.85 5.04 1.75
C MET A 12 8.85 3.53 1.69
N GLY A 13 8.19 2.97 0.68
CA GLY A 13 8.11 1.53 0.52
C GLY A 13 7.17 1.12 -0.61
N ASN A 14 6.61 -0.07 -0.49
CA ASN A 14 5.74 -0.66 -1.50
C ASN A 14 4.26 -0.32 -1.24
N PRO A 15 3.66 0.65 -1.94
CA PRO A 15 2.22 0.89 -1.88
C PRO A 15 1.49 -0.26 -2.56
N LEU A 16 0.59 -0.89 -1.84
CA LEU A 16 -0.26 -1.96 -2.37
C LEU A 16 -1.72 -1.60 -2.14
N LEU A 17 -2.60 -1.95 -3.08
CA LEU A 17 -4.03 -1.91 -2.82
C LEU A 17 -4.44 -3.23 -2.16
N ASP A 18 -4.86 -3.15 -0.90
CA ASP A 18 -5.40 -4.30 -0.18
C ASP A 18 -6.82 -4.58 -0.72
N ILE A 19 -7.03 -5.80 -1.21
CA ILE A 19 -8.32 -6.33 -1.65
C ILE A 19 -8.76 -7.36 -0.62
N CYS A 20 -9.66 -6.96 0.27
CA CYS A 20 -10.10 -7.77 1.39
C CYS A 20 -11.41 -8.46 1.06
N ALA A 21 -11.52 -9.76 1.29
CA ALA A 21 -12.77 -10.49 1.15
C ALA A 21 -12.85 -11.65 2.16
N VAL A 22 -14.06 -11.90 2.65
CA VAL A 22 -14.37 -13.16 3.34
C VAL A 22 -14.59 -14.24 2.28
N VAL A 23 -13.73 -15.25 2.27
CA VAL A 23 -13.70 -16.32 1.25
C VAL A 23 -14.08 -17.67 1.85
N ASP A 24 -14.29 -18.66 0.99
CA ASP A 24 -14.49 -20.05 1.37
C ASP A 24 -13.17 -20.84 1.41
N LYS A 25 -13.17 -22.00 2.09
CA LYS A 25 -12.00 -22.90 2.14
C LYS A 25 -11.60 -23.38 0.74
N ASP A 26 -12.59 -23.59 -0.13
CA ASP A 26 -12.37 -24.05 -1.50
C ASP A 26 -11.53 -23.05 -2.31
N PHE A 27 -11.72 -21.74 -2.09
CA PHE A 27 -10.89 -20.70 -2.70
C PHE A 27 -9.44 -20.77 -2.23
N LEU A 28 -9.20 -20.95 -0.93
CA LEU A 28 -7.85 -21.12 -0.41
C LEU A 28 -7.17 -22.37 -0.98
N ASP A 29 -7.88 -23.50 -0.97
CA ASP A 29 -7.38 -24.78 -1.48
C ASP A 29 -7.05 -24.70 -2.97
N LYS A 30 -7.90 -24.03 -3.78
CA LYS A 30 -7.69 -23.82 -5.22
C LYS A 30 -6.36 -23.13 -5.53
N TYR A 31 -5.96 -22.15 -4.72
CA TYR A 31 -4.71 -21.41 -4.90
C TYR A 31 -3.56 -21.93 -4.02
N GLY A 32 -3.78 -23.02 -3.27
CA GLY A 32 -2.77 -23.62 -2.41
C GLY A 32 -2.37 -22.74 -1.23
N LEU A 33 -3.31 -21.92 -0.72
CA LEU A 33 -3.09 -20.99 0.39
C LEU A 33 -3.45 -21.66 1.72
N LYS A 34 -2.60 -21.49 2.74
CA LYS A 34 -2.99 -21.82 4.12
C LYS A 34 -3.75 -20.64 4.73
N PRO A 35 -4.65 -20.87 5.71
CA PRO A 35 -5.48 -19.81 6.29
C PRO A 35 -4.75 -18.56 6.81
N ASN A 36 -3.46 -18.64 7.19
CA ASN A 36 -2.66 -17.53 7.72
C ASN A 36 -1.34 -17.31 6.97
N ASP A 37 -1.26 -17.71 5.70
CA ASP A 37 -0.04 -17.50 4.92
C ASP A 37 0.23 -16.01 4.67
N GLN A 38 1.51 -15.67 4.49
CA GLN A 38 1.95 -14.36 4.00
C GLN A 38 2.98 -14.60 2.91
N ILE A 39 2.56 -14.50 1.66
CA ILE A 39 3.39 -14.90 0.51
C ILE A 39 3.37 -13.84 -0.59
N LEU A 40 4.38 -13.90 -1.46
CA LEU A 40 4.36 -13.19 -2.72
C LEU A 40 3.56 -14.00 -3.76
N ALA A 41 2.85 -13.31 -4.64
CA ALA A 41 2.15 -13.93 -5.75
C ALA A 41 3.13 -14.62 -6.69
N GLU A 42 2.82 -15.87 -7.04
CA GLU A 42 3.46 -16.65 -8.09
C GLU A 42 2.55 -16.59 -9.33
N ASP A 43 2.99 -17.14 -10.46
CA ASP A 43 2.17 -17.17 -11.68
C ASP A 43 0.79 -17.80 -11.47
N LYS A 44 0.70 -18.86 -10.64
CA LYS A 44 -0.57 -19.51 -10.28
C LYS A 44 -1.54 -18.61 -9.49
N HIS A 45 -1.05 -17.54 -8.85
CA HIS A 45 -1.84 -16.60 -8.07
C HIS A 45 -2.34 -15.41 -8.90
N LYS A 46 -1.90 -15.22 -10.15
CA LYS A 46 -2.26 -14.03 -10.94
C LYS A 46 -3.77 -13.92 -11.19
N GLU A 47 -4.41 -15.01 -11.60
CA GLU A 47 -5.86 -15.06 -11.87
C GLU A 47 -6.72 -14.91 -10.60
N MET A 48 -6.13 -15.18 -9.43
CA MET A 48 -6.82 -15.12 -8.14
C MET A 48 -7.38 -13.75 -7.83
N PHE A 49 -6.64 -12.67 -8.17
CA PHE A 49 -7.06 -11.30 -7.86
C PHE A 49 -8.33 -10.92 -8.61
N GLU A 50 -8.45 -11.31 -9.88
CA GLU A 50 -9.67 -11.07 -10.65
C GLU A 50 -10.83 -11.92 -10.16
N GLU A 51 -10.59 -13.20 -9.85
CA GLU A 51 -11.61 -14.11 -9.35
C GLU A 51 -12.15 -13.64 -7.99
N LEU A 52 -11.26 -13.17 -7.10
CA LEU A 52 -11.62 -12.63 -5.80
C LEU A 52 -12.63 -11.48 -5.93
N VAL A 53 -12.36 -10.51 -6.81
CA VAL A 53 -13.21 -9.34 -7.06
C VAL A 53 -14.53 -9.71 -7.73
N LYS A 54 -14.54 -10.76 -8.58
CA LYS A 54 -15.75 -11.22 -9.29
C LYS A 54 -16.66 -12.07 -8.41
N LYS A 55 -16.10 -12.93 -7.56
CA LYS A 55 -16.83 -13.95 -6.78
C LYS A 55 -17.29 -13.45 -5.41
N PHE A 56 -16.56 -12.53 -4.78
CA PHE A 56 -16.82 -12.12 -3.40
C PHE A 56 -17.12 -10.61 -3.29
N ASN A 57 -17.78 -10.23 -2.19
CA ASN A 57 -17.90 -8.82 -1.83
C ASN A 57 -16.56 -8.33 -1.28
N VAL A 58 -15.91 -7.42 -2.01
CA VAL A 58 -14.55 -6.94 -1.67
C VAL A 58 -14.55 -5.53 -1.09
N GLU A 59 -13.66 -5.30 -0.13
CA GLU A 59 -13.31 -3.98 0.39
C GLU A 59 -11.90 -3.58 -0.06
N TYR A 60 -11.71 -2.29 -0.34
CA TYR A 60 -10.44 -1.75 -0.82
C TYR A 60 -9.82 -0.80 0.21
N HIS A 61 -8.57 -1.05 0.57
CA HIS A 61 -7.79 -0.19 1.46
C HIS A 61 -6.43 0.15 0.87
N ALA A 62 -5.94 1.36 1.15
CA ALA A 62 -4.53 1.69 0.92
C ALA A 62 -3.67 0.85 1.87
N GLY A 63 -2.89 -0.08 1.34
CA GLY A 63 -2.07 -1.04 2.06
C GLY A 63 -0.58 -0.86 1.82
N GLY A 64 0.19 -1.90 2.12
CA GLY A 64 1.65 -1.89 2.14
C GLY A 64 2.22 -1.58 3.53
N SER A 65 3.27 -2.30 3.94
CA SER A 65 3.75 -2.31 5.34
C SER A 65 4.17 -0.92 5.84
N THR A 66 5.06 -0.23 5.10
CA THR A 66 5.47 1.13 5.43
C THR A 66 4.27 2.09 5.41
N GLN A 67 3.43 2.01 4.38
CA GLN A 67 2.29 2.89 4.22
C GLN A 67 1.26 2.72 5.35
N ASN A 68 1.00 1.49 5.78
CA ASN A 68 0.14 1.20 6.92
C ASN A 68 0.69 1.81 8.21
N SER A 69 2.00 1.69 8.45
CA SER A 69 2.64 2.27 9.62
C SER A 69 2.57 3.81 9.62
N VAL A 70 2.83 4.43 8.46
CA VAL A 70 2.73 5.89 8.27
C VAL A 70 1.30 6.39 8.45
N LYS A 71 0.30 5.68 7.93
CA LYS A 71 -1.13 6.00 8.11
C LYS A 71 -1.54 5.93 9.58
N VAL A 72 -1.15 4.86 10.29
CA VAL A 72 -1.45 4.72 11.72
C VAL A 72 -0.76 5.80 12.53
N ALA A 73 0.50 6.12 12.20
CA ALA A 73 1.21 7.23 12.85
C ALA A 73 0.49 8.57 12.62
N GLN A 74 0.04 8.86 11.40
CA GLN A 74 -0.74 10.07 11.11
C GLN A 74 -2.08 10.11 11.86
N TRP A 75 -2.77 8.97 11.96
CA TRP A 75 -4.01 8.84 12.73
C TRP A 75 -3.78 9.13 14.22
N MET A 76 -2.72 8.56 14.81
CA MET A 76 -2.35 8.78 16.21
C MET A 76 -1.86 10.21 16.50
N ILE A 77 -1.25 10.89 15.52
CA ILE A 77 -0.81 12.29 15.65
C ILE A 77 -2.01 13.22 15.68
N GLU A 78 -3.09 12.89 14.95
CA GLU A 78 -4.31 13.69 14.71
C GLU A 78 -4.04 15.03 14.02
N SER A 79 -3.18 15.88 14.59
CA SER A 79 -2.80 17.20 14.10
C SER A 79 -1.29 17.47 14.25
N PRO A 80 -0.64 18.10 13.26
CA PRO A 80 -1.23 18.55 12.00
C PRO A 80 -1.55 17.37 11.07
N TYR A 81 -2.49 17.59 10.15
CA TYR A 81 -2.56 16.76 8.96
C TYR A 81 -1.24 16.87 8.20
N LYS A 82 -0.91 15.84 7.41
CA LYS A 82 0.35 15.79 6.65
C LYS A 82 1.60 15.82 7.53
N ALA A 83 1.50 15.48 8.81
CA ALA A 83 2.66 15.22 9.65
C ALA A 83 3.51 14.06 9.11
N ALA A 84 2.87 13.10 8.43
CA ALA A 84 3.53 11.96 7.82
C ALA A 84 3.56 12.05 6.28
N THR A 85 4.72 11.82 5.69
CA THR A 85 4.97 11.76 4.25
C THR A 85 5.17 10.31 3.82
N PHE A 86 4.64 9.94 2.65
CA PHE A 86 4.84 8.61 2.08
C PHE A 86 5.27 8.66 0.62
N PHE A 87 6.38 7.99 0.27
CA PHE A 87 6.78 7.76 -1.12
C PHE A 87 6.65 6.29 -1.53
N GLY A 88 6.27 6.06 -2.77
CA GLY A 88 6.14 4.72 -3.36
C GLY A 88 5.92 4.78 -4.87
N CYS A 89 5.82 3.62 -5.53
CA CYS A 89 5.55 3.54 -6.96
C CYS A 89 4.21 2.85 -7.24
N ILE A 90 3.39 3.45 -8.10
CA ILE A 90 2.08 2.93 -8.49
C ILE A 90 1.93 2.93 -10.02
N GLY A 91 0.97 2.18 -10.53
CA GLY A 91 0.55 2.24 -11.92
C GLY A 91 -0.35 3.46 -12.17
N THR A 92 -0.34 3.99 -13.39
CA THR A 92 -1.35 4.94 -13.88
C THR A 92 -2.67 4.24 -14.21
N ASP A 93 -3.30 3.65 -13.20
CA ASP A 93 -4.52 2.86 -13.33
C ASP A 93 -5.57 3.19 -12.25
N LYS A 94 -6.72 2.50 -12.32
CA LYS A 94 -7.83 2.67 -11.38
C LYS A 94 -7.43 2.34 -9.95
N PHE A 95 -6.55 1.36 -9.73
CA PHE A 95 -6.11 0.96 -8.40
C PHE A 95 -5.17 1.98 -7.78
N GLY A 96 -4.26 2.56 -8.57
CA GLY A 96 -3.42 3.68 -8.17
C GLY A 96 -4.25 4.91 -7.80
N ALA A 97 -5.33 5.20 -8.55
CA ALA A 97 -6.26 6.27 -8.22
C ALA A 97 -7.00 6.02 -6.90
N ILE A 98 -7.47 4.79 -6.64
CA ILE A 98 -8.10 4.42 -5.36
C ILE A 98 -7.10 4.54 -4.21
N LEU A 99 -5.87 4.05 -4.38
CA LEU A 99 -4.82 4.08 -3.37
C LEU A 99 -4.46 5.52 -2.99
N LYS A 100 -4.33 6.42 -3.99
CA LYS A 100 -4.15 7.87 -3.76
C LYS A 100 -5.28 8.44 -2.91
N LYS A 101 -6.53 8.23 -3.32
CA LYS A 101 -7.72 8.71 -2.59
C LYS A 101 -7.76 8.21 -1.14
N LYS A 102 -7.53 6.91 -0.94
CA LYS A 102 -7.53 6.29 0.41
C LYS A 102 -6.40 6.79 1.31
N THR A 103 -5.29 7.21 0.72
CA THR A 103 -4.17 7.78 1.49
C THR A 103 -4.42 9.24 1.85
N GLU A 104 -5.06 9.99 0.96
CA GLU A 104 -5.53 11.37 1.23
C GLU A 104 -6.62 11.40 2.31
N GLU A 105 -7.57 10.47 2.29
CA GLU A 105 -8.57 10.25 3.35
C GLU A 105 -7.92 9.98 4.73
N ALA A 106 -6.69 9.44 4.75
CA ALA A 106 -5.90 9.21 5.96
C ALA A 106 -5.00 10.40 6.35
N HIS A 107 -5.12 11.53 5.66
CA HIS A 107 -4.37 12.77 5.90
C HIS A 107 -2.84 12.65 5.79
N VAL A 108 -2.35 11.64 5.08
CA VAL A 108 -0.92 11.43 4.79
C VAL A 108 -0.53 12.25 3.55
N ASP A 109 0.62 12.90 3.58
CA ASP A 109 1.19 13.61 2.43
C ASP A 109 1.92 12.62 1.51
N ALA A 110 1.15 11.90 0.71
CA ALA A 110 1.70 10.87 -0.17
C ALA A 110 2.08 11.41 -1.55
N HIS A 111 3.29 11.07 -2.01
CA HIS A 111 3.80 11.42 -3.33
C HIS A 111 4.29 10.15 -4.01
N TYR A 112 3.58 9.72 -5.05
CA TYR A 112 3.87 8.48 -5.76
C TYR A 112 4.64 8.75 -7.05
N TYR A 113 5.60 7.89 -7.36
CA TYR A 113 6.08 7.72 -8.72
C TYR A 113 5.02 6.96 -9.51
N GLU A 114 4.46 7.59 -10.54
CA GLU A 114 3.44 7.00 -11.41
C GLU A 114 4.07 6.59 -12.74
N GLN A 115 3.78 5.37 -13.19
CA GLN A 115 4.30 4.81 -14.44
C GLN A 115 3.24 3.90 -15.09
N SER A 116 3.42 3.56 -16.38
CA SER A 116 2.44 2.82 -17.19
C SER A 116 2.90 1.43 -17.66
N ASP A 117 4.11 1.00 -17.28
CA ASP A 117 4.70 -0.27 -17.69
C ASP A 117 4.14 -1.44 -16.86
N GLU A 118 3.87 -1.22 -15.57
CA GLU A 118 3.33 -2.21 -14.64
C GLU A 118 2.07 -1.69 -13.92
N PRO A 119 1.08 -2.56 -13.62
CA PRO A 119 -0.11 -2.15 -12.86
C PRO A 119 0.24 -1.86 -11.39
N THR A 120 -0.60 -1.10 -10.70
CA THR A 120 -0.49 -0.87 -9.26
C THR A 120 -0.47 -2.19 -8.51
N GLY A 121 0.49 -2.35 -7.59
CA GLY A 121 0.61 -3.55 -6.76
C GLY A 121 -0.64 -3.77 -5.90
N THR A 122 -0.95 -5.03 -5.64
CA THR A 122 -2.13 -5.45 -4.89
C THR A 122 -1.74 -6.45 -3.81
N CYS A 123 -2.54 -6.51 -2.75
CA CYS A 123 -2.44 -7.57 -1.74
C CYS A 123 -3.83 -8.14 -1.49
N ALA A 124 -4.04 -9.42 -1.80
CA ALA A 124 -5.27 -10.09 -1.47
C ALA A 124 -5.25 -10.49 0.01
N ALA A 125 -6.25 -10.06 0.77
CA ALA A 125 -6.49 -10.52 2.13
C ALA A 125 -7.70 -11.46 2.13
N CYS A 126 -7.41 -12.75 2.06
CA CYS A 126 -8.40 -13.83 2.03
C CYS A 126 -8.75 -14.24 3.47
N ILE A 127 -9.94 -13.86 3.94
CA ILE A 127 -10.37 -14.03 5.32
C ILE A 127 -11.21 -15.30 5.46
N THR A 128 -10.85 -16.18 6.40
CA THR A 128 -11.60 -17.41 6.73
C THR A 128 -11.76 -17.57 8.24
N GLY A 129 -12.95 -17.28 8.77
CA GLY A 129 -13.15 -17.16 10.22
C GLY A 129 -12.25 -16.05 10.80
N ASP A 130 -11.44 -16.39 11.79
CA ASP A 130 -10.46 -15.46 12.39
C ASP A 130 -9.11 -15.43 11.65
N ASN A 131 -8.95 -16.22 10.59
CA ASN A 131 -7.70 -16.33 9.85
C ASN A 131 -7.63 -15.37 8.67
N ARG A 132 -6.42 -14.94 8.31
CA ARG A 132 -6.16 -14.05 7.17
C ARG A 132 -4.94 -14.51 6.38
N SER A 133 -5.17 -15.00 5.17
CA SER A 133 -4.10 -15.32 4.22
C SER A 133 -3.81 -14.11 3.33
N LEU A 134 -2.56 -13.67 3.29
CA LEU A 134 -2.07 -12.54 2.53
C LEU A 134 -1.26 -13.00 1.32
N VAL A 135 -1.64 -12.51 0.15
CA VAL A 135 -0.91 -12.76 -1.10
C VAL A 135 -0.63 -11.43 -1.79
N ALA A 136 0.64 -11.02 -1.80
CA ALA A 136 1.07 -9.74 -2.35
C ALA A 136 1.60 -9.89 -3.76
N HIS A 137 1.02 -9.17 -4.72
CA HIS A 137 1.56 -8.97 -6.05
C HIS A 137 2.14 -7.55 -6.15
N LEU A 138 3.47 -7.43 -6.08
CA LEU A 138 4.13 -6.13 -5.97
C LEU A 138 3.97 -5.24 -7.22
N ALA A 139 4.03 -5.81 -8.42
CA ALA A 139 3.88 -5.11 -9.70
C ALA A 139 4.62 -3.74 -9.71
N ALA A 140 3.92 -2.63 -9.93
CA ALA A 140 4.48 -1.28 -9.94
C ALA A 140 5.31 -0.90 -8.70
N ALA A 141 5.05 -1.50 -7.54
CA ALA A 141 5.84 -1.20 -6.34
C ALA A 141 7.32 -1.56 -6.51
N ASN A 142 7.66 -2.56 -7.34
CA ASN A 142 9.03 -2.91 -7.70
C ASN A 142 9.68 -1.94 -8.69
N CYS A 143 8.92 -1.00 -9.25
CA CYS A 143 9.37 -0.08 -10.30
C CYS A 143 9.81 1.28 -9.76
N TYR A 144 9.95 1.43 -8.43
CA TYR A 144 10.36 2.72 -7.86
C TYR A 144 11.72 3.15 -8.40
N ASN A 145 11.78 4.35 -8.99
CA ASN A 145 12.97 4.89 -9.60
C ASN A 145 13.48 6.10 -8.81
N LYS A 146 14.66 5.95 -8.19
CA LYS A 146 15.31 6.98 -7.38
C LYS A 146 15.51 8.28 -8.17
N GLU A 147 16.13 8.21 -9.35
CA GLU A 147 16.50 9.38 -10.16
C GLU A 147 15.26 10.13 -10.68
N LYS A 148 14.20 9.39 -11.01
CA LYS A 148 12.95 9.97 -11.53
C LYS A 148 11.99 10.45 -10.45
N HIS A 149 12.24 10.16 -9.16
CA HIS A 149 11.32 10.52 -8.08
C HIS A 149 12.02 11.03 -6.83
N LEU A 150 12.85 10.22 -6.16
CA LEU A 150 13.48 10.62 -4.89
C LEU A 150 14.45 11.79 -5.05
N ASP A 151 15.24 11.79 -6.12
CA ASP A 151 16.29 12.79 -6.38
C ASP A 151 15.73 14.11 -6.92
N LEU A 152 14.44 14.17 -7.25
CA LEU A 152 13.82 15.43 -7.66
C LEU A 152 13.84 16.41 -6.48
N GLU A 153 14.40 17.60 -6.66
CA GLU A 153 14.58 18.60 -5.60
C GLU A 153 13.29 18.83 -4.79
N LYS A 154 12.14 18.91 -5.48
CA LYS A 154 10.82 19.08 -4.84
C LYS A 154 10.46 17.96 -3.86
N ASN A 155 10.85 16.72 -4.16
CA ASN A 155 10.55 15.54 -3.37
C ASN A 155 11.60 15.38 -2.26
N TRP A 156 12.88 15.59 -2.58
CA TRP A 156 13.97 15.52 -1.60
C TRP A 156 13.78 16.53 -0.46
N LYS A 157 13.25 17.73 -0.75
CA LYS A 157 12.88 18.72 0.29
C LYS A 157 11.92 18.17 1.36
N LEU A 158 11.06 17.20 1.02
CA LEU A 158 10.18 16.55 2.01
C LEU A 158 10.96 15.59 2.92
N VAL A 159 11.96 14.91 2.37
CA VAL A 159 12.90 14.05 3.13
C VAL A 159 13.71 14.89 4.13
N GLU A 160 14.17 16.08 3.72
CA GLU A 160 14.95 17.00 4.57
C GLU A 160 14.14 17.62 5.72
N LYS A 161 12.82 17.76 5.56
CA LYS A 161 11.93 18.24 6.63
C LYS A 161 11.78 17.23 7.76
N ALA A 162 11.92 15.94 7.47
CA ALA A 162 11.65 14.88 8.42
C ALA A 162 12.65 14.86 9.58
N LYS A 163 12.18 14.37 10.72
CA LYS A 163 12.98 14.09 11.93
C LYS A 163 13.04 12.60 12.24
N VAL A 164 12.11 11.83 11.69
CA VAL A 164 12.02 10.38 11.84
C VAL A 164 11.81 9.75 10.47
N TYR A 165 12.49 8.64 10.21
CA TYR A 165 12.41 7.88 8.98
C TYR A 165 11.99 6.44 9.28
N TYR A 166 11.07 5.89 8.48
CA TYR A 166 10.63 4.50 8.61
C TYR A 166 10.50 3.83 7.24
N ILE A 167 11.21 2.72 7.04
CA ILE A 167 11.21 1.92 5.81
C ILE A 167 11.23 0.45 6.25
N ALA A 168 10.25 -0.34 5.80
CA ALA A 168 10.09 -1.77 6.09
C ALA A 168 10.41 -2.64 4.88
#